data_AF-A0A9D4R5T7-F1
#
_entry.id   AF-A0A9D4R5T7-F1
#
_cell.length_a   1.000
_cell.length_b   1.000
_cell.length_c   1.000
_cell.angle_alpha   90.00
_cell.angle_beta   90.00
_cell.angle_gamma   90.00
#
_symmetry.space_group_name_H-M   'P 1'
#
loop_
_entity.id
_entity.type
_entity.pdbx_description
1 polymer ?
#
loop_
_entity_poly.entity_id
_entity_poly.type
_entity_poly.pdbx_seq_one_letter_code
_entity_poly.pdbx_strand_id
1 'polypeptide(L)' 'MPPSRVWNYFTRSSDKSKATCNLCKQEFVYKSTTSNLQNHLDGQHPSAGKRVSFIIIFLTD' A
#
# COMPACT_ATOMS: atom_id res chain seq x y z
N MET A 1 -6.44 -11.53 7.97
CA MET A 1 -5.89 -11.17 6.64
C MET A 1 -4.37 -11.04 6.78
N PRO A 2 -3.55 -11.78 6.02
CA PRO A 2 -2.10 -11.59 6.04
C PRO A 2 -1.76 -10.15 5.61
N PRO A 3 -0.65 -9.57 6.10
CA PRO A 3 -0.30 -8.19 5.82
C PRO A 3 -0.25 -7.99 4.30
N SER A 4 -1.04 -7.02 3.83
CA SER A 4 -1.18 -6.69 2.41
C SER A 4 0.18 -6.59 1.72
N ARG A 5 0.29 -7.16 0.51
CA ARG A 5 1.51 -7.18 -0.33
C ARG A 5 2.20 -5.81 -0.47
N VAL A 6 1.43 -4.73 -0.30
CA VAL A 6 1.90 -3.35 -0.21
C VAL A 6 3.10 -3.21 0.72
N TRP A 7 3.03 -3.74 1.95
CA TRP A 7 4.06 -3.52 2.96
C TRP A 7 5.41 -4.18 2.64
N ASN A 8 5.48 -5.09 1.66
CA ASN A 8 6.76 -5.62 1.18
C ASN A 8 7.57 -4.55 0.44
N TYR A 9 6.91 -3.52 -0.08
CA TYR A 9 7.52 -2.44 -0.86
C TYR A 9 7.60 -1.11 -0.09
N PHE A 10 7.10 -1.06 1.15
CA PHE A 10 7.08 0.16 1.94
C PHE A 10 7.69 -0.06 3.33
N THR A 11 8.52 0.89 3.74
CA THR A 11 9.06 0.96 5.10
C THR A 11 8.23 1.96 5.91
N ARG A 12 7.75 1.56 7.09
CA ARG A 12 7.00 2.46 7.99
C ARG A 12 7.98 3.28 8.83
N SER A 13 7.70 4.57 8.99
CA SER A 13 8.37 5.38 10.00
C SER A 13 7.96 4.94 11.42
N SER A 14 8.81 5.24 12.39
CA SER A 14 8.63 4.90 13.81
C SER A 14 7.27 5.37 14.36
N ASP A 15 6.82 6.55 13.92
CA ASP A 15 5.54 7.18 14.31
C ASP A 15 4.31 6.55 13.65
N LYS A 16 4.48 5.56 12.76
CA LYS A 16 3.41 4.90 11.98
C LYS A 16 2.49 5.86 11.21
N SER A 17 2.88 7.12 11.04
CA SER A 17 2.15 8.15 10.30
C SER A 17 2.60 8.24 8.84
N LYS A 18 3.77 7.69 8.54
CA LYS A 18 4.48 7.83 7.28
C LYS A 18 5.03 6.49 6.80
N ALA A 19 5.00 6.29 5.49
CA ALA A 19 5.54 5.13 4.82
C ALA A 19 6.40 5.58 3.64
N THR A 20 7.59 5.03 3.51
CA THR A 20 8.52 5.31 2.42
C THR A 20 8.52 4.15 1.45
N CYS A 21 8.27 4.42 0.16
CA CYS A 21 8.39 3.42 -0.89
C CYS A 21 9.85 3.02 -1.07
N ASN A 22 10.15 1.73 -0.98
CA ASN A 22 11.51 1.23 -1.10
C ASN A 22 12.05 1.28 -2.53
N LEU A 23 11.15 1.34 -3.53
CA LEU A 23 11.44 1.34 -4.97
C LEU A 23 11.83 2.74 -5.48
N CYS A 24 11.04 3.77 -5.16
CA CYS A 24 11.26 5.15 -5.63
C CYS A 24 11.65 6.15 -4.53
N LYS A 25 11.72 5.70 -3.27
CA LYS A 25 12.03 6.53 -2.08
C LYS A 25 11.04 7.65 -1.79
N GLN A 26 9.85 7.65 -2.40
CA GLN A 26 8.78 8.60 -2.06
C GLN A 26 8.18 8.32 -0.67
N GLU A 27 7.95 9.38 0.10
CA GLU A 27 7.30 9.32 1.41
C GLU A 27 5.80 9.62 1.29
N PHE A 28 4.99 8.82 1.97
CA PHE A 28 3.53 8.92 1.98
C PHE A 28 3.03 9.01 3.42
N VAL A 29 2.22 10.01 3.71
CA VAL A 29 1.45 10.06 4.95
C VAL A 29 0.27 9.11 4.82
N TYR A 30 0.09 8.21 5.78
CA TYR A 30 -1.06 7.30 5.84
C TYR A 30 -1.64 7.31 7.25
N LYS A 31 -2.97 7.35 7.36
CA LYS A 31 -3.67 7.32 8.66
C LYS A 31 -4.11 5.91 9.04
N SER A 32 -4.97 5.32 8.21
CA SER A 32 -5.63 4.04 8.53
C SER A 32 -5.68 3.06 7.36
N THR A 33 -5.54 3.56 6.13
CA THR A 33 -5.74 2.78 4.90
C THR A 33 -4.47 2.75 4.05
N THR A 34 -4.20 1.60 3.43
CA THR A 34 -3.08 1.42 2.51
C THR A 34 -3.42 1.70 1.05
N SER A 35 -4.62 2.25 0.77
CA SER A 35 -5.11 2.47 -0.59
C SER A 35 -4.21 3.43 -1.39
N ASN A 36 -3.73 4.51 -0.77
CA ASN A 36 -2.79 5.43 -1.41
C ASN A 36 -1.47 4.75 -1.80
N LEU A 37 -0.97 3.87 -0.92
CA LEU A 37 0.27 3.13 -1.15
C LEU A 37 0.08 2.10 -2.27
N GLN A 38 -1.08 1.44 -2.31
CA GLN A 38 -1.42 0.51 -3.38
C GLN A 38 -1.58 1.20 -4.73
N ASN A 39 -2.26 2.36 -4.77
CA ASN A 39 -2.43 3.14 -5.99
C ASN A 39 -1.08 3.68 -6.49
N HIS A 40 -0.19 4.06 -5.58
CA HIS A 40 1.19 4.39 -5.93
C HIS A 40 1.91 3.21 -6.60
N LEU A 41 1.82 2.00 -6.03
CA LEU A 41 2.42 0.82 -6.65
C LEU A 41 1.79 0.52 -8.01
N ASP A 42 0.48 0.62 -8.16
CA ASP A 42 -0.19 0.31 -9.44
C ASP A 42 0.22 1.30 -10.55
N GLY A 43 0.28 2.60 -10.22
CA GLY A 43 0.62 3.65 -11.19
C GLY A 43 2.11 3.83 -11.45
N GLN A 44 2.95 3.80 -10.41
CA GLN A 44 4.39 4.08 -10.53
C GLN A 44 5.23 2.81 -10.63
N HIS A 45 4.71 1.67 -10.17
CA HIS A 45 5.42 0.39 -10.13
C HIS A 45 4.53 -0.75 -10.63
N PRO A 46 4.01 -0.69 -11.88
CA PRO A 46 3.01 -1.64 -12.40
C PRO A 46 3.44 -3.11 -12.33
N SER A 47 4.76 -3.38 -12.33
CA SER A 47 5.34 -4.71 -12.13
C SER A 47 5.21 -5.24 -10.69
N ALA A 48 5.18 -4.34 -9.70
CA ALA A 48 5.04 -4.67 -8.28
C ALA A 48 3.56 -4.64 -7.81
N GLY A 49 2.71 -3.92 -8.55
CA GLY A 49 1.33 -3.60 -8.16
C GLY A 49 0.22 -4.52 -8.68
N LYS A 50 0.51 -5.61 -9.41
CA LYS A 50 -0.55 -6.45 -9.98
C LYS A 50 -1.42 -7.12 -8.89
N ARG A 51 -2.55 -6.48 -8.61
CA ARG A 51 -3.65 -7.02 -7.83
C ARG A 51 -4.49 -7.86 -8.78
N VAL A 52 -4.54 -9.17 -8.58
CA VAL A 52 -5.66 -9.97 -9.11
C VAL A 52 -6.90 -9.39 -8.47
N SER A 53 -7.82 -8.90 -9.31
CA SER A 53 -9.07 -8.25 -8.93
C SER A 53 -9.90 -9.15 -8.01
N PHE A 54 -9.67 -9.06 -6.70
CA PHE A 54 -10.58 -9.62 -5.71
C PHE A 54 -11.61 -8.53 -5.41
N ILE A 55 -12.65 -8.49 -6.25
CA ILE A 55 -13.99 -8.09 -5.84
C ILE A 55 -14.35 -9.05 -4.70
N ILE A 56 -14.18 -8.60 -3.47
CA ILE A 56 -14.97 -9.11 -2.35
C ILE A 56 -15.42 -7.90 -1.53
N ILE A 57 -16.69 -7.54 -1.73
CA ILE A 57 -17.66 -7.26 -0.66
C ILE A 57 -17.04 -7.09 0.74
N PHE A 58 -16.71 -5.85 1.10
CA PHE A 58 -16.87 -5.42 2.48
C PHE A 58 -18.26 -4.81 2.59
N LEU A 59 -19.25 -5.69 2.74
CA LEU A 59 -20.43 -5.37 3.52
C LEU A 59 -19.92 -5.11 4.95
N THR A 60 -19.96 -3.86 5.39
CA THR A 60 -19.79 -3.49 6.79
C THR A 60 -21.18 -3.13 7.30
N ASP A 61 -21.73 -4.05 8.08
CA ASP A 61 -22.45 -3.70 9.31
C ASP A 61 -21.49 -2.95 10.24
#